data_AF-A0A945FAI8-F1
#
_entry.id   AF-A0A945FAI8-F1
#
_cell.length_a   1.000
_cell.length_b   1.000
_cell.length_c   1.000
_cell.angle_alpha   90.00
_cell.angle_beta   90.00
_cell.angle_gamma   90.00
#
_symmetry.space_group_name_H-M   'P 1'
#
loop_
_entity.id
_entity.type
_entity.pdbx_description
1 polymer ?
#
loop_
_entity_poly.entity_id
_entity_poly.type
_entity_poly.pdbx_seq_one_letter_code
_entity_poly.pdbx_strand_id
1 'polypeptide(L)'
;MTLQTPVELLIECGGCGLENLIPAFTSEVPAICNQCRENMLAYDLSQTHQGHTCDSCGRAYLLKTETEFVDGESECQCGGRDFTGLDLKNFAGQTPQTAESKDADDNPDFDWCRPASDNSATEDYNEIFDDNPGI
;
A
#
# COMPACT_ATOMS: atom_id res chain seq x y z
N MET A 1 -4.83 -16.22 -15.82
CA MET A 1 -5.56 -16.29 -14.54
C MET A 1 -6.37 -15.01 -14.39
N THR A 2 -7.66 -15.09 -14.13
CA THR A 2 -8.47 -13.92 -13.77
C THR A 2 -8.25 -13.63 -12.28
N LEU A 3 -7.94 -12.39 -11.90
CA LEU A 3 -7.70 -11.89 -10.53
C LEU A 3 -8.98 -11.87 -9.67
N GLN A 4 -9.96 -12.72 -9.99
CA GLN A 4 -11.15 -12.95 -9.17
C GLN A 4 -10.84 -13.82 -7.96
N THR A 5 -9.70 -14.51 -7.95
CA THR A 5 -9.25 -15.26 -6.78
C THR A 5 -8.31 -14.37 -5.95
N PRO A 6 -8.55 -14.26 -4.64
CA PRO A 6 -7.69 -13.46 -3.77
C PRO A 6 -6.29 -14.06 -3.76
N VAL A 7 -5.29 -13.22 -4.01
CA VAL A 7 -3.87 -13.61 -3.99
C VAL A 7 -3.14 -12.84 -2.91
N GLU A 8 -2.08 -13.43 -2.35
CA GLU A 8 -1.13 -12.62 -1.60
C GLU A 8 -0.29 -11.82 -2.61
N LEU A 9 -0.26 -10.50 -2.45
CA LEU A 9 0.48 -9.60 -3.33
C LEU A 9 1.61 -8.94 -2.54
N LEU A 10 2.86 -9.19 -2.93
CA LEU A 10 4.00 -8.35 -2.56
C LEU A 10 4.25 -7.36 -3.70
N ILE A 11 4.17 -6.07 -3.42
CA ILE A 11 4.40 -5.01 -4.41
C ILE A 11 5.36 -3.96 -3.85
N GLU A 12 6.36 -3.59 -4.63
CA GLU A 12 7.19 -2.42 -4.36
C GLU A 12 6.45 -1.16 -4.79
N CYS A 13 6.48 -0.13 -3.95
CA CYS A 13 5.83 1.12 -4.30
C CYS A 13 6.62 1.86 -5.39
N GLY A 14 5.96 2.25 -6.49
CA GLY A 14 6.59 3.04 -7.56
C GLY A 14 7.18 4.38 -7.09
N GLY A 15 6.56 5.04 -6.10
CA GLY A 15 6.98 6.34 -5.59
C GLY A 15 8.11 6.28 -4.56
N CYS A 16 7.96 5.45 -3.52
CA CYS A 16 8.93 5.39 -2.41
C CYS A 16 9.83 4.15 -2.41
N GLY A 17 9.60 3.17 -3.28
CA GLY A 17 10.40 1.95 -3.39
C GLY A 17 10.19 0.92 -2.28
N LEU A 18 9.28 1.17 -1.33
CA LEU A 18 9.08 0.26 -0.20
C LEU A 18 8.15 -0.90 -0.56
N GLU A 19 8.53 -2.10 -0.16
CA GLU A 19 7.75 -3.32 -0.28
C GLU A 19 6.50 -3.26 0.60
N ASN A 20 5.38 -3.69 0.04
CA ASN A 20 4.11 -3.78 0.73
C ASN A 20 3.51 -5.17 0.48
N LEU A 21 3.21 -5.87 1.58
CA LEU A 21 2.49 -7.14 1.52
C LEU A 21 1.00 -6.90 1.73
N ILE A 22 0.20 -7.18 0.70
CA ILE A 22 -1.25 -7.05 0.70
C ILE A 22 -1.86 -8.46 0.73
N PRO A 23 -2.43 -8.88 1.87
CA PRO A 23 -3.08 -10.17 1.97
C PRO A 23 -4.41 -10.17 1.22
N ALA A 24 -4.74 -11.29 0.59
CA ALA A 24 -6.02 -11.50 -0.10
C ALA A 24 -6.39 -10.39 -1.10
N PHE A 25 -5.40 -9.89 -1.84
CA PHE A 25 -5.56 -8.87 -2.86
C PHE A 25 -6.54 -9.32 -3.95
N THR A 26 -7.47 -8.43 -4.27
CA THR A 26 -8.38 -8.53 -5.42
C THR A 26 -8.29 -7.25 -6.23
N SER A 27 -8.57 -7.31 -7.53
CA SER A 27 -8.47 -6.15 -8.40
C SER A 27 -9.53 -5.06 -8.13
N GLU A 28 -10.48 -5.32 -7.22
CA GLU A 28 -11.53 -4.38 -6.84
C GLU A 28 -11.08 -3.38 -5.77
N VAL A 29 -10.00 -3.68 -5.04
CA VAL A 29 -9.52 -2.86 -3.91
C VAL A 29 -8.22 -2.16 -4.31
N PRO A 30 -8.07 -0.84 -4.04
CA PRO A 30 -6.82 -0.15 -4.32
C PRO A 30 -5.67 -0.69 -3.47
N ALA A 31 -4.49 -0.84 -4.08
CA ALA A 31 -3.28 -1.20 -3.36
C ALA A 31 -2.59 0.06 -2.84
N ILE A 32 -2.92 0.46 -1.62
CA ILE A 32 -2.37 1.69 -1.03
C ILE A 32 -1.04 1.40 -0.35
N CYS A 33 -0.01 2.18 -0.68
CA CYS A 33 1.29 2.10 -0.01
C CYS A 33 1.16 2.50 1.47
N ASN A 34 1.74 1.71 2.37
CA ASN A 34 1.71 1.99 3.80
C ASN A 34 2.48 3.26 4.21
N GLN A 35 3.34 3.79 3.32
CA GLN A 35 4.29 4.85 3.63
C GLN A 35 3.92 6.16 2.94
N CYS A 36 3.87 6.19 1.61
CA CYS A 36 3.50 7.39 0.85
C CYS A 36 1.98 7.53 0.57
N ARG A 37 1.16 6.54 0.94
CA ARG A 37 -0.30 6.52 0.71
C ARG A 37 -0.75 6.57 -0.75
N GLU A 38 0.17 6.42 -1.69
CA GLU A 38 -0.18 6.35 -3.11
C GLU A 38 -0.81 5.00 -3.47
N ASN A 39 -1.68 5.02 -4.48
CA ASN A 39 -2.19 3.81 -5.10
C ASN A 39 -1.10 3.20 -6.00
N MET A 40 -0.53 2.08 -5.57
CA MET A 40 0.57 1.42 -6.25
C MET A 40 0.17 0.81 -7.61
N LEU A 41 -1.13 0.61 -7.87
CA LEU A 41 -1.65 0.14 -9.16
C LEU A 41 -1.94 1.28 -10.15
N ALA A 42 -1.81 2.54 -9.72
CA ALA A 42 -1.97 3.69 -10.61
C ALA A 42 -0.74 3.88 -11.53
N TYR A 43 0.39 3.28 -11.20
CA TYR A 43 1.60 3.27 -12.02
C TYR A 43 1.43 2.39 -13.25
N ASP A 44 2.12 2.71 -14.35
CA ASP A 44 2.28 1.78 -15.46
C ASP A 44 3.23 0.66 -15.04
N LEU A 45 2.66 -0.38 -14.43
CA LEU A 45 3.39 -1.55 -13.92
C LEU A 45 4.21 -2.23 -15.02
N SER A 46 3.76 -2.17 -16.28
CA SER A 46 4.48 -2.80 -17.39
C SER A 46 5.81 -2.11 -17.74
N GLN A 47 5.99 -0.86 -17.33
CA GLN A 47 7.21 -0.08 -17.52
C GLN A 47 8.06 -0.01 -16.25
N THR A 48 7.41 -0.04 -15.10
CA THR A 48 8.05 0.24 -13.80
C THR A 48 8.40 -1.01 -13.02
N HIS A 49 7.72 -2.13 -13.27
CA HIS A 49 7.84 -3.36 -12.49
C HIS A 49 8.11 -4.59 -13.37
N GLN A 50 8.63 -5.63 -12.72
CA GLN A 50 8.70 -7.01 -13.18
C GLN A 50 7.77 -7.87 -12.30
N GLY A 51 7.12 -8.84 -12.93
CA GLY A 51 6.11 -9.68 -12.31
C GLY A 51 6.58 -11.12 -12.15
N HIS A 52 6.43 -11.68 -10.96
CA HIS A 52 6.71 -13.10 -10.68
C HIS A 52 5.62 -13.70 -9.82
N THR A 53 5.40 -15.01 -9.92
CA THR A 53 4.52 -15.78 -9.04
C THR A 53 5.31 -16.92 -8.43
N CYS A 54 5.27 -17.08 -7.11
CA CYS A 54 5.92 -18.21 -6.46
C CYS A 54 5.12 -19.50 -6.72
N ASP A 55 5.77 -20.52 -7.28
CA ASP A 55 5.09 -21.76 -7.66
C ASP A 55 4.67 -22.61 -6.45
N SER A 56 5.32 -22.40 -5.30
CA SER A 56 5.05 -23.15 -4.06
C SER A 56 3.82 -22.64 -3.30
N CYS A 57 3.57 -21.33 -3.28
CA CYS A 57 2.50 -20.72 -2.48
C CYS A 57 1.52 -19.86 -3.28
N GLY A 58 1.78 -19.62 -4.57
CA GLY A 58 0.93 -18.82 -5.44
C GLY A 58 0.97 -17.31 -5.18
N ARG A 59 1.91 -16.83 -4.35
CA ARG A 59 2.08 -15.40 -4.07
C ARG A 59 2.58 -14.66 -5.30
N ALA A 60 1.98 -13.51 -5.60
CA ALA A 60 2.41 -12.62 -6.67
C ALA A 60 3.41 -11.59 -6.14
N TYR A 61 4.45 -11.33 -6.94
CA TYR A 61 5.52 -10.37 -6.71
C TYR A 61 5.49 -9.34 -7.84
N LEU A 62 5.37 -8.07 -7.48
CA LEU A 62 5.50 -6.92 -8.36
C LEU A 62 6.65 -6.07 -7.86
N LEU A 63 7.84 -6.36 -8.37
CA LEU A 63 9.08 -5.70 -7.96
C LEU A 63 9.46 -4.65 -9.00
N LYS A 64 10.12 -3.57 -8.63
CA LYS A 64 10.64 -2.60 -9.59
C LYS A 64 11.63 -3.27 -10.53
N THR A 65 11.71 -2.79 -11.76
CA THR A 65 12.64 -3.33 -12.77
C THR A 65 14.12 -3.17 -12.37
N GLU A 66 14.42 -2.24 -11.46
CA GLU A 66 15.75 -2.03 -10.89
C GLU A 66 16.09 -3.01 -9.75
N THR A 67 15.09 -3.68 -9.17
CA THR A 67 15.28 -4.63 -8.08
C THR A 67 15.85 -5.93 -8.62
N GLU A 68 17.00 -6.36 -8.09
CA GLU A 68 17.63 -7.62 -8.50
C GLU A 68 16.77 -8.81 -8.04
N PHE A 69 16.27 -9.58 -9.00
CA PHE A 69 15.49 -10.79 -8.76
C PHE A 69 15.93 -11.88 -9.74
N VAL A 70 16.28 -13.06 -9.20
CA VAL A 70 16.81 -14.17 -10.00
C VAL A 70 16.08 -15.45 -9.61
N ASP A 71 15.39 -16.05 -10.59
CA ASP A 71 14.69 -17.31 -10.42
C ASP A 71 15.66 -18.44 -10.02
N GLY A 72 15.30 -19.21 -8.99
CA GLY A 72 16.15 -20.24 -8.38
C GLY A 72 17.17 -19.74 -7.33
N GLU A 73 17.51 -18.45 -7.32
CA GLU A 73 18.39 -17.86 -6.31
C GLU A 73 17.61 -17.12 -5.23
N SER A 74 16.68 -16.25 -5.63
CA SER A 74 15.77 -15.52 -4.76
C SER A 74 14.85 -16.48 -4.00
N GLU A 75 14.52 -16.14 -2.76
CA GLU A 75 13.68 -16.97 -1.89
C GLU A 75 12.37 -16.24 -1.60
N CYS A 76 11.26 -16.95 -1.81
CA CYS A 76 9.94 -16.50 -1.37
C CYS A 76 9.87 -16.57 0.16
N GLN A 77 9.07 -15.73 0.81
CA GLN A 77 8.88 -15.80 2.27
C GLN A 77 8.33 -17.16 2.77
N CYS A 78 7.80 -18.02 1.88
CA CYS A 78 7.42 -19.39 2.22
C CYS A 78 8.56 -20.41 2.15
N GLY A 79 9.75 -20.01 1.70
CA GLY A 79 10.92 -20.88 1.44
C GLY A 79 11.00 -21.46 0.03
N GLY A 80 10.04 -21.16 -0.85
CA GLY A 80 10.07 -21.58 -2.25
C GLY A 80 11.06 -20.74 -3.08
N ARG A 81 11.69 -21.36 -4.09
CA ARG A 81 12.70 -20.70 -4.95
C ARG A 81 12.33 -20.71 -6.43
N ASP A 82 11.28 -21.45 -6.79
CA ASP A 82 10.78 -21.54 -8.16
C ASP A 82 9.71 -20.47 -8.40
N PHE A 83 9.92 -19.66 -9.43
CA PHE A 83 9.02 -18.59 -9.80
C PHE A 83 8.64 -18.61 -11.29
N THR A 84 7.36 -18.44 -11.57
CA THR A 84 6.87 -18.23 -12.93
C THR A 84 6.69 -16.74 -13.22
N GLY A 85 7.12 -16.28 -14.40
CA GLY A 85 6.91 -14.90 -14.84
C GLY A 85 5.42 -14.54 -14.96
N LEU A 86 5.05 -13.37 -14.44
CA LEU A 86 3.68 -12.86 -14.43
C LEU A 86 3.53 -11.72 -15.45
N ASP A 87 2.58 -11.85 -16.37
CA ASP A 87 2.29 -10.81 -17.36
C ASP A 87 1.53 -9.63 -16.73
N LEU A 88 2.24 -8.52 -16.57
CA LEU A 88 1.73 -7.30 -15.93
C LEU A 88 0.65 -6.58 -16.72
N LYS A 89 0.61 -6.73 -18.05
CA LYS A 89 -0.44 -6.10 -18.87
C LYS A 89 -1.79 -6.72 -18.58
N ASN A 90 -1.79 -8.04 -18.40
CA ASN A 90 -2.97 -8.79 -18.02
C ASN A 90 -3.33 -8.61 -16.54
N PHE A 91 -2.35 -8.33 -15.68
CA PHE A 91 -2.56 -8.04 -14.26
C PHE A 91 -3.20 -6.66 -14.02
N ALA A 92 -2.62 -5.61 -14.60
CA ALA A 92 -3.10 -4.22 -14.44
C ALA A 92 -4.40 -3.93 -15.21
N GLY A 93 -4.64 -4.60 -16.33
CA GLY A 93 -5.88 -4.43 -17.11
C GLY A 93 -7.15 -4.85 -16.37
N GLN A 94 -7.03 -5.53 -15.23
CA GLN A 94 -8.16 -5.99 -14.40
C GLN A 94 -8.47 -5.07 -13.22
N THR A 95 -7.60 -4.09 -12.95
CA THR A 95 -7.81 -3.09 -11.90
C THR A 95 -8.52 -1.89 -12.51
N PRO A 96 -9.62 -1.40 -11.92
CA PRO A 96 -10.26 -0.18 -12.39
C PRO A 96 -9.26 0.95 -12.23
N GLN A 97 -8.75 1.47 -13.35
CA GLN A 97 -8.03 2.73 -13.36
C GLN A 97 -8.99 3.77 -12.75
N THR A 98 -8.64 4.26 -11.57
CA THR A 98 -9.36 5.37 -10.96
C THR A 98 -9.17 6.56 -11.88
N ALA A 99 -10.15 6.81 -12.75
CA ALA A 99 -10.29 8.10 -13.42
C ALA A 99 -10.21 9.15 -12.32
N GLU A 100 -9.28 10.09 -12.46
CA GLU A 100 -9.05 11.19 -11.53
C GLU A 100 -10.40 11.72 -11.01
N SER A 101 -10.72 11.43 -9.74
CA SER A 101 -11.74 12.18 -9.04
C SER A 101 -11.18 13.59 -8.94
N LYS A 102 -11.72 14.50 -9.76
CA LYS A 102 -11.61 15.92 -9.48
C LYS A 102 -12.25 16.14 -8.12
N ASP A 103 -11.44 16.12 -7.07
CA ASP A 103 -11.82 16.62 -5.76
C ASP A 103 -12.00 18.13 -5.90
N ALA A 104 -13.19 18.52 -6.35
CA ALA A 104 -13.73 19.84 -6.09
C ALA A 104 -14.19 19.85 -4.63
N ASP A 105 -13.24 19.85 -3.71
CA ASP A 105 -13.48 20.20 -2.30
C ASP A 105 -12.87 21.57 -2.02
N ASP A 106 -13.41 22.56 -2.74
CA ASP A 106 -13.22 23.98 -2.47
C ASP A 106 -14.37 24.45 -1.55
N ASN A 107 -14.64 23.67 -0.49
CA ASN A 107 -15.52 24.10 0.58
C ASN A 107 -14.69 24.84 1.64
N PRO A 108 -14.68 26.19 1.67
CA PRO A 108 -13.89 26.96 2.62
C PRO A 108 -14.35 26.82 4.08
N ASP A 109 -15.38 26.01 4.34
CA ASP A 109 -16.03 25.83 5.64
C ASP A 109 -15.67 24.48 6.33
N PHE A 110 -14.83 23.65 5.70
CA PHE A 110 -14.34 22.43 6.36
C PHE A 110 -13.14 22.78 7.25
N ASP A 111 -13.45 23.25 8.46
CA ASP A 111 -12.45 23.56 9.47
C ASP A 111 -11.83 22.26 10.02
N TRP A 112 -10.66 21.89 9.48
CA TRP A 112 -9.82 20.82 10.04
C TRP A 112 -9.31 21.16 11.43
N CYS A 113 -9.50 22.40 11.91
CA CYS A 113 -9.27 22.76 13.29
C CYS A 113 -10.49 22.37 14.12
N ARG A 114 -10.32 21.28 14.85
CA ARG A 114 -11.10 20.89 16.04
C ARG A 114 -11.54 22.13 16.85
N PRO A 115 -12.81 22.26 17.27
CA PRO A 115 -13.22 23.43 18.01
C PRO A 115 -12.64 23.37 19.43
N ALA A 116 -11.93 24.41 19.84
CA ALA A 116 -11.94 24.76 21.26
C ALA A 116 -13.21 25.57 21.49
N SER A 117 -14.22 24.93 22.09
CA SER A 117 -15.32 25.68 22.70
C SER A 117 -14.70 26.63 23.71
N ASP A 118 -15.06 27.91 23.63
CA ASP A 118 -14.73 28.92 24.64
C ASP A 118 -15.19 28.41 26.02
N ASN A 119 -14.28 27.77 26.74
CA ASN A 119 -14.41 27.50 28.16
C ASN A 119 -13.13 28.03 28.80
N SER A 120 -13.31 29.16 29.47
CA SER A 120 -12.40 29.70 30.46
C SER A 120 -12.01 28.60 31.46
N ALA A 121 -10.83 28.03 31.29
CA ALA A 121 -10.19 27.24 32.34
C ALA A 121 -8.70 27.56 32.27
N THR A 122 -8.25 28.31 33.27
CA THR A 122 -6.85 28.45 33.64
C THR A 122 -6.40 27.09 34.16
N GLU A 123 -6.01 26.20 33.26
CA GLU A 123 -5.38 24.93 33.63
C GLU A 123 -3.93 25.01 33.17
N ASP A 124 -3.05 25.31 34.14
CA ASP A 124 -1.62 25.24 33.97
C ASP A 124 -1.26 23.78 33.68
N TYR A 125 -0.95 23.48 32.41
CA TYR A 125 -0.62 22.14 31.93
C TYR A 125 0.53 21.47 32.70
N ASN A 126 1.28 22.22 33.51
CA ASN A 126 2.31 21.68 34.38
C ASN A 126 1.76 20.84 35.54
N GLU A 127 0.51 21.05 35.99
CA GLU A 127 -0.05 20.30 37.13
C GLU A 127 -0.42 18.84 36.79
N ILE A 128 -0.57 18.51 35.49
CA ILE A 128 -0.98 17.17 35.03
C ILE A 128 0.16 16.14 35.23
N PHE A 129 1.42 16.59 35.27
CA PHE A 129 2.59 15.72 35.39
C PHE A 129 3.07 15.53 36.83
N ASP A 130 2.55 16.33 37.77
CA ASP A 130 2.92 16.27 39.18
C ASP A 130 2.01 15.33 40.00
N ASP A 131 0.91 14.85 39.42
CA ASP A 131 0.04 13.82 40.01
C ASP A 131 0.71 12.45 39.92
N ASN A 132 1.60 12.19 40.89
CA ASN A 132 2.28 10.93 41.09
C ASN A 132 1.26 9.85 41.52
N PRO A 133 0.92 8.83 40.70
CA PRO A 133 -0.13 7.85 41.00
C PRO A 133 0.40 6.72 41.89
N GLY A 134 1.08 7.08 42.98
CA GLY A 134 1.88 6.16 43.77
C GLY A 134 1.80 6.41 45.26
N ILE A 135 0.62 6.24 45.85
CA ILE A 135 0.42 5.79 47.24
C ILE A 135 -0.72 4.76 47.27
#